data_AF-A0A8H7AXS3-F1
#
_entry.id   AF-A0A8H7AXS3-F1
#
_cell.length_a   1.000
_cell.length_b   1.000
_cell.length_c   1.000
_cell.angle_alpha   90.00
_cell.angle_beta   90.00
_cell.angle_gamma   90.00
#
_symmetry.space_group_name_H-M   'P 1'
#
loop_
_entity.id
_entity.type
_entity.pdbx_description
1 polymer ?
#
loop_
_entity_poly.entity_id
_entity_poly.type
_entity_poly.pdbx_seq_one_letter_code
_entity_poly.pdbx_strand_id
1 'polypeptide(L)'
;MASKSGMVNPAIFQDLQARVDEDTAVRDELRDIIQALEKHNRNVSFVLSRAHSTPVNELPDILKASQEPIDNVIATVGQLSQAASKMPYYKFNNMWSRQMQGACESALFWGWLGGFKYDGGEVQCGRLLTIEELGEIFKIPVNLKDRDEFHLSLEEYLHSLMTLVEELTRLARNAVTLGDYERPLLINQFVKDLHAGFQILNLKNDSLRRRSDGLKYRVKDVEDSLALLVDIRIVLTTPHTADPLLSFTNMASTTVINANATSKVQPSTAPPIEPLKNDMARTYTHIHPLLVLSVYGLKFNALVADPVSTLFSTLPYLAVLQIAFVAVCLPPTGGAPKKPTEKKAKAPGKPEQGGNSKLVPAFLSLLLALIAATPLLTATLVLFGAPVSSHYWHTLLCGAHIALLSTLPLVYVHGVDGETWRQIVALLLPIDEVYGGLIGTVLGAWLGAVPIPLDWDREWQKWPVTIVTGAYIGYAVGKLLGGTLLKGTKIMFD
;
A
#
# COMPACT_ATOMS: atom_id res chain seq x y z
N MET A 1 39.43 -47.07 48.24
CA MET A 1 38.86 -46.68 46.92
C MET A 1 38.62 -45.19 46.93
N ALA A 2 39.52 -44.40 46.34
CA ALA A 2 39.36 -42.96 46.26
C ALA A 2 38.29 -42.66 45.20
N SER A 3 37.16 -42.11 45.62
CA SER A 3 36.13 -41.63 44.72
C SER A 3 36.72 -40.54 43.83
N LYS A 4 36.77 -40.79 42.53
CA LYS A 4 36.98 -39.74 41.54
C LYS A 4 35.78 -38.80 41.60
N SER A 5 35.84 -37.82 42.50
CA SER A 5 34.98 -36.64 42.43
C SER A 5 35.33 -35.94 41.12
N GLY A 6 34.47 -36.05 40.11
CA GLY A 6 34.61 -35.29 38.88
C GLY A 6 34.73 -33.79 39.20
N MET A 7 35.38 -33.03 38.33
CA MET A 7 35.59 -31.58 38.50
C MET A 7 34.29 -30.77 38.66
N VAL A 8 33.13 -31.40 38.42
CA VAL A 8 31.80 -30.80 38.55
C VAL A 8 30.91 -31.69 39.42
N ASN A 9 30.22 -31.09 40.39
CA ASN A 9 29.27 -31.77 41.27
C ASN A 9 27.92 -32.00 40.53
N PRO A 10 27.49 -33.26 40.31
CA PRO A 10 26.23 -33.56 39.64
C PRO A 10 24.98 -32.98 40.32
N ALA A 11 25.04 -32.71 41.63
CA ALA A 11 23.93 -32.10 42.38
C ALA A 11 23.55 -30.70 41.85
N ILE A 12 24.49 -29.98 41.23
CA ILE A 12 24.23 -28.66 40.63
C ILE A 12 23.22 -28.80 39.47
N PHE A 13 23.38 -29.82 38.63
CA PHE A 13 22.47 -30.05 37.50
C PHE A 13 21.11 -30.57 37.96
N GLN A 14 21.05 -31.30 39.09
CA GLN A 14 19.79 -31.74 39.68
C GLN A 14 18.99 -30.56 40.26
N ASP A 15 19.64 -29.63 40.97
CA ASP A 15 19.00 -28.40 41.45
C ASP A 15 18.54 -27.51 40.30
N LEU A 16 19.35 -27.36 39.25
CA LEU A 16 18.98 -26.63 38.04
C LEU A 16 17.77 -27.27 37.33
N GLN A 17 17.74 -28.60 37.22
CA GLN A 17 16.60 -29.30 36.63
C GLN A 17 15.32 -29.06 37.44
N ALA A 18 15.38 -29.12 38.77
CA ALA A 18 14.22 -28.86 39.62
C ALA A 18 13.66 -27.43 39.43
N ARG A 19 14.53 -26.42 39.30
CA ARG A 19 14.11 -25.03 38.99
C ARG A 19 13.48 -24.90 37.59
N VAL A 20 14.02 -25.63 36.61
CA VAL A 20 13.45 -25.66 35.25
C VAL A 20 12.07 -26.32 35.24
N ASP A 21 11.90 -27.40 36.01
CA ASP A 21 10.63 -28.11 36.13
C ASP A 21 9.57 -27.24 36.83
N GLU A 22 9.95 -26.50 37.88
CA GLU A 22 9.08 -25.50 38.54
C GLU A 22 8.65 -24.39 37.58
N ASP A 23 9.58 -23.81 36.83
CA ASP A 23 9.29 -22.80 35.81
C ASP A 23 8.38 -23.35 34.71
N THR A 24 8.53 -24.62 34.35
CA THR A 24 7.70 -25.30 33.34
C THR A 24 6.28 -25.50 33.85
N ALA A 25 6.11 -25.95 35.09
CA ALA A 25 4.80 -26.13 35.71
C ALA A 25 4.01 -24.81 35.77
N VAL A 26 4.67 -23.70 36.11
CA VAL A 26 4.06 -22.35 36.10
C VAL A 26 3.63 -21.94 34.69
N ARG A 27 4.50 -22.19 33.70
CA ARG A 27 4.17 -21.88 32.30
C ARG A 27 2.96 -22.65 31.82
N ASP A 28 2.84 -23.91 32.20
CA ASP A 28 1.70 -24.75 31.84
C ASP A 28 0.40 -24.28 32.51
N GLU A 29 0.42 -23.91 33.80
CA GLU A 29 -0.74 -23.34 34.50
C GLU A 29 -1.25 -22.06 33.83
N LEU A 30 -0.34 -21.13 33.50
CA LEU A 30 -0.70 -19.86 32.87
C LEU A 30 -1.21 -20.06 31.42
N ARG A 31 -0.71 -21.07 30.73
CA ARG A 31 -1.01 -21.30 29.31
C ARG A 31 -2.51 -21.52 29.07
N ASP A 32 -3.17 -22.28 29.94
CA ASP A 32 -4.59 -22.59 29.80
C ASP A 32 -5.45 -21.34 30.02
N ILE A 33 -5.10 -20.52 31.03
CA ILE A 33 -5.77 -19.24 31.30
C ILE A 33 -5.60 -18.28 30.12
N ILE A 34 -4.39 -18.20 29.55
CA ILE A 34 -4.09 -17.33 28.40
C ILE A 34 -4.86 -17.78 27.14
N GLN A 35 -4.98 -19.09 26.89
CA GLN A 35 -5.77 -19.62 25.78
C GLN A 35 -7.27 -19.32 25.96
N ALA A 36 -7.78 -19.43 27.20
CA ALA A 36 -9.15 -19.02 27.51
C ALA A 36 -9.36 -17.52 27.26
N LEU A 37 -8.43 -16.67 27.72
CA LEU A 37 -8.47 -15.23 27.50
C LEU A 37 -8.47 -14.88 26.01
N GLU A 38 -7.62 -15.54 25.23
CA GLU A 38 -7.58 -15.37 23.77
C GLU A 38 -8.93 -15.71 23.12
N LYS A 39 -9.55 -16.82 23.52
CA LYS A 39 -10.89 -17.21 23.04
C LYS A 39 -11.94 -16.16 23.40
N HIS A 40 -11.93 -15.66 24.64
CA HIS A 40 -12.88 -14.63 25.08
C HIS A 40 -12.67 -13.30 24.35
N ASN A 41 -11.42 -12.87 24.13
CA ASN A 41 -11.09 -11.69 23.32
C ASN A 41 -11.66 -11.81 21.90
N ARG A 42 -11.50 -12.96 21.24
CA ARG A 42 -12.07 -13.19 19.90
C ARG A 42 -13.60 -13.10 19.89
N ASN A 43 -14.27 -13.58 20.94
CA ASN A 43 -15.72 -13.49 21.06
C ASN A 43 -16.19 -12.03 21.22
N VAL A 44 -15.51 -11.23 22.04
CA VAL A 44 -15.83 -9.79 22.17
C VAL A 44 -15.61 -9.08 20.84
N SER A 45 -14.47 -9.30 20.19
CA SER A 45 -14.15 -8.73 18.87
C SER A 45 -15.21 -9.11 17.83
N PHE A 46 -15.66 -10.37 17.80
CA PHE A 46 -16.74 -10.82 16.92
C PHE A 46 -18.03 -10.02 17.11
N VAL A 47 -18.46 -9.82 18.37
CA VAL A 47 -19.69 -9.05 18.65
C VAL A 47 -19.51 -7.57 18.31
N LEU A 48 -18.42 -6.95 18.75
CA LEU A 48 -18.15 -5.53 18.50
C LEU A 48 -17.91 -5.21 17.03
N SER A 49 -17.42 -6.18 16.23
CA SER A 49 -17.22 -5.99 14.79
C SER A 49 -18.52 -5.66 14.04
N ARG A 50 -19.68 -6.03 14.60
CA ARG A 50 -21.00 -5.68 14.04
C ARG A 50 -21.27 -4.17 14.06
N ALA A 51 -20.59 -3.41 14.92
CA ALA A 51 -20.71 -1.96 14.98
C ALA A 51 -20.30 -1.28 13.66
N HIS A 52 -19.45 -1.93 12.85
CA HIS A 52 -19.07 -1.47 11.52
C HIS A 52 -20.21 -1.50 10.50
N SER A 53 -21.25 -2.29 10.72
CA SER A 53 -22.34 -2.48 9.75
C SER A 53 -23.70 -2.06 10.32
N THR A 54 -23.71 -1.41 11.48
CA THR A 54 -24.94 -1.10 12.22
C THR A 54 -25.08 0.41 12.38
N PRO A 55 -26.25 1.00 12.05
CA PRO A 55 -26.46 2.43 12.25
C PRO A 55 -26.52 2.79 13.74
N VAL A 56 -26.34 4.08 14.05
CA VAL A 56 -26.15 4.57 15.44
C VAL A 56 -27.32 4.23 16.37
N ASN A 57 -28.54 4.25 15.85
CA ASN A 57 -29.77 3.94 16.57
C ASN A 57 -29.83 2.50 17.12
N GLU A 58 -29.16 1.56 16.46
CA GLU A 58 -29.12 0.14 16.81
C GLU A 58 -27.85 -0.25 17.58
N LEU A 59 -26.95 0.72 17.84
CA LEU A 59 -25.74 0.52 18.64
C LEU A 59 -26.02 0.03 20.09
N PRO A 60 -27.08 0.47 20.80
CA PRO A 60 -27.39 -0.03 22.14
C PRO A 60 -27.56 -1.56 22.21
N ASP A 61 -28.12 -2.18 21.16
CA ASP A 61 -28.32 -3.63 21.12
C ASP A 61 -26.99 -4.38 21.02
N ILE A 62 -26.01 -3.81 20.31
CA ILE A 62 -24.64 -4.36 20.23
C ILE A 62 -23.95 -4.22 21.58
N LEU A 63 -24.06 -3.06 22.23
CA LEU A 63 -23.48 -2.84 23.55
C LEU A 63 -24.03 -3.85 24.56
N LYS A 64 -25.35 -4.05 24.57
CA LYS A 64 -26.00 -5.06 25.40
C LYS A 64 -25.54 -6.48 25.08
N ALA A 65 -25.44 -6.84 23.79
CA ALA A 65 -24.95 -8.15 23.36
C ALA A 65 -23.47 -8.39 23.69
N SER A 66 -22.67 -7.33 23.80
CA SER A 66 -21.24 -7.41 24.14
C SER A 66 -20.98 -7.53 25.64
N GLN A 67 -21.97 -7.28 26.50
CA GLN A 67 -21.81 -7.29 27.96
C GLN A 67 -21.33 -8.65 28.49
N GLU A 68 -22.02 -9.75 28.14
CA GLU A 68 -21.63 -11.10 28.59
C GLU A 68 -20.23 -11.51 28.08
N PRO A 69 -19.88 -11.32 26.78
CA PRO A 69 -18.52 -11.53 26.32
C PRO A 69 -17.46 -10.73 27.11
N ILE A 70 -17.74 -9.47 27.44
CA ILE A 70 -16.83 -8.63 28.22
C ILE A 70 -16.71 -9.13 29.66
N ASP A 71 -17.82 -9.51 30.30
CA ASP A 71 -17.81 -10.06 31.66
C ASP A 71 -16.97 -11.35 31.74
N ASN A 72 -17.01 -12.18 30.69
CA ASN A 72 -16.15 -13.36 30.59
C ASN A 72 -14.65 -12.98 30.51
N VAL A 73 -14.29 -11.96 29.73
CA VAL A 73 -12.92 -11.43 29.68
C VAL A 73 -12.50 -10.93 31.06
N ILE A 74 -13.33 -10.14 31.74
CA ILE A 74 -13.06 -9.63 33.09
C ILE A 74 -12.83 -10.78 34.07
N ALA A 75 -13.66 -11.82 34.03
CA ALA A 75 -13.51 -13.00 34.88
C ALA A 75 -12.17 -13.73 34.62
N THR A 76 -11.80 -13.96 33.36
CA THR A 76 -10.54 -14.62 33.01
C THR A 76 -9.31 -13.77 33.36
N VAL A 77 -9.37 -12.45 33.18
CA VAL A 77 -8.30 -11.53 33.62
C VAL A 77 -8.14 -11.59 35.14
N GLY A 78 -9.25 -11.69 35.89
CA GLY A 78 -9.21 -11.90 37.35
C GLY A 78 -8.53 -13.23 37.73
N GLN A 79 -8.81 -14.32 37.03
CA GLN A 79 -8.13 -15.61 37.23
C GLN A 79 -6.63 -15.50 36.92
N LEU A 80 -6.28 -14.85 35.81
CA LEU A 80 -4.88 -14.61 35.43
C LEU A 80 -4.16 -13.79 36.50
N SER A 81 -4.79 -12.73 37.02
CA SER A 81 -4.24 -11.90 38.08
C SER A 81 -3.94 -12.70 39.34
N GLN A 82 -4.87 -13.57 39.77
CA GLN A 82 -4.69 -14.42 40.96
C GLN A 82 -3.55 -15.45 40.80
N ALA A 83 -3.41 -16.04 39.60
CA ALA A 83 -2.34 -17.00 39.31
C ALA A 83 -0.98 -16.29 39.17
N ALA A 84 -0.92 -15.24 38.35
CA ALA A 84 0.32 -14.55 38.02
C ALA A 84 0.90 -13.73 39.19
N SER A 85 0.08 -13.25 40.14
CA SER A 85 0.57 -12.51 41.32
C SER A 85 1.35 -13.37 42.31
N LYS A 86 1.33 -14.70 42.17
CA LYS A 86 2.15 -15.62 42.98
C LYS A 86 3.59 -15.75 42.45
N MET A 87 3.85 -15.19 41.27
CA MET A 87 5.08 -15.40 40.50
C MET A 87 5.74 -14.05 40.16
N PRO A 88 7.04 -14.03 39.84
CA PRO A 88 7.70 -12.79 39.43
C PRO A 88 7.12 -12.24 38.12
N TYR A 89 6.54 -11.03 38.14
CA TYR A 89 5.76 -10.49 37.03
C TYR A 89 6.58 -10.40 35.74
N TYR A 90 7.71 -9.70 35.78
CA TYR A 90 8.54 -9.44 34.59
C TYR A 90 9.26 -10.68 34.04
N LYS A 91 9.27 -11.79 34.77
CA LYS A 91 9.81 -13.07 34.28
C LYS A 91 8.83 -13.72 33.29
N PHE A 92 7.52 -13.57 33.51
CA PHE A 92 6.49 -14.28 32.75
C PHE A 92 5.56 -13.36 31.94
N ASN A 93 5.63 -12.03 32.09
CA ASN A 93 4.72 -11.08 31.45
C ASN A 93 4.51 -11.27 29.94
N ASN A 94 5.59 -11.58 29.22
CA ASN A 94 5.57 -11.83 27.78
C ASN A 94 4.58 -12.95 27.36
N MET A 95 4.22 -13.85 28.28
CA MET A 95 3.24 -14.90 28.00
C MET A 95 1.82 -14.35 27.78
N TRP A 96 1.42 -13.35 28.56
CA TRP A 96 0.05 -12.81 28.52
C TRP A 96 -0.05 -11.42 27.89
N SER A 97 1.05 -10.68 27.73
CA SER A 97 0.99 -9.28 27.27
C SER A 97 0.20 -9.07 25.97
N ARG A 98 0.30 -10.00 25.00
CA ARG A 98 -0.51 -9.91 23.77
C ARG A 98 -2.01 -10.06 24.04
N GLN A 99 -2.40 -10.97 24.92
CA GLN A 99 -3.81 -11.19 25.24
C GLN A 99 -4.35 -10.08 26.16
N MET A 100 -3.52 -9.52 27.04
CA MET A 100 -3.89 -8.34 27.81
C MET A 100 -4.07 -7.10 26.93
N GLN A 101 -3.23 -6.91 25.90
CA GLN A 101 -3.45 -5.87 24.90
C GLN A 101 -4.80 -6.05 24.18
N GLY A 102 -5.15 -7.28 23.77
CA GLY A 102 -6.45 -7.55 23.14
C GLY A 102 -7.66 -7.34 24.07
N ALA A 103 -7.51 -7.66 25.36
CA ALA A 103 -8.54 -7.39 26.36
C ALA A 103 -8.74 -5.87 26.55
N CYS A 104 -7.64 -5.13 26.69
CA CYS A 104 -7.66 -3.67 26.82
C CYS A 104 -8.24 -2.99 25.56
N GLU A 105 -7.83 -3.43 24.37
CA GLU A 105 -8.40 -2.96 23.10
C GLU A 105 -9.92 -3.16 23.06
N SER A 106 -10.39 -4.36 23.41
CA SER A 106 -11.82 -4.68 23.42
C SER A 106 -12.62 -3.79 24.38
N ALA A 107 -12.10 -3.60 25.59
CA ALA A 107 -12.71 -2.70 26.58
C ALA A 107 -12.67 -1.23 26.16
N LEU A 108 -11.57 -0.79 25.54
CA LEU A 108 -11.41 0.56 25.00
C LEU A 108 -12.38 0.83 23.86
N PHE A 109 -12.54 -0.12 22.93
CA PHE A 109 -13.47 0.04 21.81
C PHE A 109 -14.92 0.03 22.27
N TRP A 110 -15.29 -0.91 23.16
CA TRP A 110 -16.61 -0.92 23.79
C TRP A 110 -16.90 0.36 24.58
N GLY A 111 -15.92 0.85 25.35
CA GLY A 111 -16.01 2.11 26.06
C GLY A 111 -16.18 3.31 25.14
N TRP A 112 -15.42 3.36 24.05
CA TRP A 112 -15.49 4.42 23.03
C TRP A 112 -16.85 4.44 22.32
N LEU A 113 -17.47 3.29 22.09
CA LEU A 113 -18.83 3.16 21.56
C LEU A 113 -19.91 3.57 22.58
N GLY A 114 -19.55 3.90 23.83
CA GLY A 114 -20.47 4.38 24.86
C GLY A 114 -20.98 3.30 25.81
N GLY A 115 -20.36 2.11 25.86
CA GLY A 115 -20.75 1.04 26.78
C GLY A 115 -20.39 1.30 28.24
N PHE A 116 -19.32 2.05 28.51
CA PHE A 116 -18.83 2.28 29.86
C PHE A 116 -19.70 3.29 30.63
N LYS A 117 -20.26 2.88 31.78
CA LYS A 117 -21.19 3.66 32.60
C LYS A 117 -22.44 4.10 31.82
N TYR A 118 -22.94 3.25 30.92
CA TYR A 118 -24.18 3.48 30.20
C TYR A 118 -25.41 3.39 31.13
N ASP A 119 -26.12 4.50 31.32
CA ASP A 119 -27.28 4.62 32.22
C ASP A 119 -28.64 4.57 31.48
N GLY A 120 -28.69 3.92 30.31
CA GLY A 120 -29.92 3.79 29.51
C GLY A 120 -30.35 5.05 28.76
N GLY A 121 -29.52 6.09 28.72
CA GLY A 121 -29.71 7.31 27.93
C GLY A 121 -29.26 7.19 26.47
N GLU A 122 -29.02 8.32 25.82
CA GLU A 122 -28.42 8.34 24.48
C GLU A 122 -26.97 7.85 24.53
N VAL A 123 -26.59 7.01 23.56
CA VAL A 123 -25.23 6.48 23.46
C VAL A 123 -24.28 7.58 23.00
N GLN A 124 -23.35 7.98 23.87
CA GLN A 124 -22.32 8.96 23.55
C GLN A 124 -21.01 8.28 23.16
N CYS A 125 -20.67 8.36 21.87
CA CYS A 125 -19.38 7.90 21.37
C CYS A 125 -18.27 8.92 21.64
N GLY A 126 -17.00 8.48 21.59
CA GLY A 126 -15.86 9.40 21.49
C GLY A 126 -15.02 9.59 22.76
N ARG A 127 -15.41 8.99 23.88
CA ARG A 127 -14.67 9.11 25.14
C ARG A 127 -13.48 8.14 25.18
N LEU A 128 -12.31 8.65 25.55
CA LEU A 128 -11.15 7.83 25.89
C LEU A 128 -11.25 7.37 27.35
N LEU A 129 -11.19 6.05 27.61
CA LEU A 129 -11.06 5.51 28.96
C LEU A 129 -9.62 5.63 29.44
N THR A 130 -9.41 6.01 30.70
CA THR A 130 -8.06 6.05 31.28
C THR A 130 -7.56 4.66 31.67
N ILE A 131 -6.25 4.53 31.92
CA ILE A 131 -5.69 3.26 32.40
C ILE A 131 -6.28 2.86 33.76
N GLU A 132 -6.57 3.84 34.62
CA GLU A 132 -7.22 3.63 35.92
C GLU A 132 -8.64 3.07 35.73
N GLU A 133 -9.42 3.61 34.79
CA GLU A 133 -10.76 3.10 34.49
C GLU A 133 -10.74 1.67 33.91
N LEU A 134 -9.73 1.34 33.10
CA LEU A 134 -9.51 -0.06 32.68
C LEU A 134 -9.14 -0.96 33.87
N GLY A 135 -8.34 -0.45 34.82
CA GLY A 135 -8.05 -1.13 36.08
C GLY A 135 -9.32 -1.40 36.90
N GLU A 136 -10.25 -0.43 36.95
CA GLU A 136 -11.56 -0.60 37.59
C GLU A 136 -12.41 -1.67 36.89
N ILE A 137 -12.47 -1.66 35.55
CA ILE A 137 -13.21 -2.64 34.75
C ILE A 137 -12.69 -4.05 35.00
N PHE A 138 -11.37 -4.25 34.88
CA PHE A 138 -10.74 -5.55 35.05
C PHE A 138 -10.54 -5.96 36.52
N LYS A 139 -10.76 -5.03 37.46
CA LYS A 139 -10.54 -5.21 38.90
C LYS A 139 -9.09 -5.61 39.22
N ILE A 140 -8.14 -4.99 38.53
CA ILE A 140 -6.70 -5.24 38.71
C ILE A 140 -5.95 -3.94 39.02
N PRO A 141 -4.82 -4.02 39.73
CA PRO A 141 -3.92 -2.87 39.90
C PRO A 141 -3.38 -2.37 38.56
N VAL A 142 -3.02 -1.09 38.52
CA VAL A 142 -2.43 -0.45 37.33
C VAL A 142 -1.03 0.06 37.68
N ASN A 143 -0.07 -0.20 36.79
CA ASN A 143 1.29 0.34 36.84
C ASN A 143 1.95 0.32 38.23
N LEU A 144 1.97 -0.86 38.88
CA LEU A 144 2.59 -1.04 40.20
C LEU A 144 4.10 -0.81 40.14
N LYS A 145 4.64 -0.19 41.20
CA LYS A 145 6.08 0.12 41.33
C LYS A 145 6.67 -0.33 42.66
N ASP A 146 5.83 -0.51 43.65
CA ASP A 146 6.13 -0.79 45.06
C ASP A 146 6.20 -2.29 45.36
N ARG A 147 5.52 -3.13 44.56
CA ARG A 147 5.45 -4.58 44.75
C ARG A 147 5.35 -5.33 43.43
N ASP A 148 5.79 -6.58 43.46
CA ASP A 148 5.82 -7.49 42.29
C ASP A 148 4.52 -8.32 42.26
N GLU A 149 3.49 -7.74 41.66
CA GLU A 149 2.17 -8.35 41.50
C GLU A 149 1.65 -8.13 40.07
N PHE A 150 0.63 -8.90 39.68
CA PHE A 150 -0.01 -8.70 38.39
C PHE A 150 -0.68 -7.33 38.32
N HIS A 151 -0.33 -6.56 37.29
CA HIS A 151 -0.91 -5.25 37.03
C HIS A 151 -0.97 -4.98 35.53
N LEU A 152 -1.86 -4.05 35.16
CA LEU A 152 -1.89 -3.50 33.80
C LEU A 152 -0.73 -2.52 33.63
N SER A 153 0.19 -2.83 32.73
CA SER A 153 1.33 -1.96 32.43
C SER A 153 0.95 -0.79 31.51
N LEU A 154 1.70 0.31 31.60
CA LEU A 154 1.55 1.43 30.66
C LEU A 154 1.82 0.99 29.21
N GLU A 155 2.73 0.05 28.99
CA GLU A 155 3.06 -0.42 27.64
C GLU A 155 1.88 -1.15 27.00
N GLU A 156 1.21 -2.03 27.74
CA GLU A 156 0.02 -2.74 27.27
C GLU A 156 -1.13 -1.77 26.95
N TYR A 157 -1.35 -0.77 27.81
CA TYR A 157 -2.34 0.28 27.55
C TYR A 157 -2.02 1.06 26.27
N LEU A 158 -0.79 1.56 26.11
CA LEU A 158 -0.39 2.36 24.94
C LEU A 158 -0.46 1.55 23.63
N HIS A 159 -0.07 0.26 23.64
CA HIS A 159 -0.24 -0.62 22.47
C HIS A 159 -1.71 -0.84 22.12
N SER A 160 -2.58 -0.92 23.12
CA SER A 160 -4.02 -1.10 22.92
C SER A 160 -4.66 0.15 22.31
N LEU A 161 -4.22 1.35 22.70
CA LEU A 161 -4.65 2.61 22.08
C LEU A 161 -4.31 2.71 20.60
N MET A 162 -3.14 2.22 20.18
CA MET A 162 -2.76 2.20 18.77
C MET A 162 -3.68 1.27 17.96
N THR A 163 -4.01 0.11 18.53
CA THR A 163 -4.94 -0.85 17.91
C THR A 163 -6.37 -0.31 17.86
N LEU A 164 -6.81 0.42 18.91
CA LEU A 164 -8.08 1.15 18.90
C LEU A 164 -8.17 2.13 17.71
N VAL A 165 -7.11 2.91 17.44
CA VAL A 165 -7.09 3.85 16.30
C VAL A 165 -7.25 3.13 14.96
N GLU A 166 -6.61 1.97 14.80
CA GLU A 166 -6.77 1.15 13.60
C GLU A 166 -8.24 0.75 13.39
N GLU A 167 -8.91 0.30 14.46
CA GLU A 167 -10.31 -0.11 14.40
C GLU A 167 -11.27 1.09 14.18
N LEU A 168 -11.00 2.23 14.80
CA LEU A 168 -11.77 3.45 14.59
C LEU A 168 -11.61 3.99 13.16
N THR A 169 -10.43 3.88 12.56
CA THR A 169 -10.21 4.29 11.17
C THR A 169 -11.08 3.47 10.21
N ARG A 170 -11.21 2.17 10.47
CA ARG A 170 -12.13 1.29 9.74
C ARG A 170 -13.58 1.67 9.98
N LEU A 171 -13.96 1.95 11.24
CA LEU A 171 -15.31 2.36 11.61
C LEU A 171 -15.72 3.65 10.90
N ALA A 172 -14.82 4.63 10.79
CA ALA A 172 -15.08 5.90 10.09
C ALA A 172 -15.49 5.67 8.64
N ARG A 173 -14.74 4.84 7.90
CA ARG A 173 -15.06 4.54 6.49
C ARG A 173 -16.42 3.83 6.34
N ASN A 174 -16.72 2.91 7.24
CA ASN A 174 -17.97 2.18 7.18
C ASN A 174 -19.17 3.05 7.59
N ALA A 175 -18.99 3.95 8.56
CA ALA A 175 -20.02 4.91 8.97
C ALA A 175 -20.48 5.80 7.81
N VAL A 176 -19.54 6.27 6.97
CA VAL A 176 -19.87 7.01 5.73
C VAL A 176 -20.80 6.21 4.82
N THR A 177 -20.52 4.91 4.68
CA THR A 177 -21.31 4.01 3.82
C THR A 177 -22.73 3.79 4.37
N LEU A 178 -22.89 3.87 5.69
CA LEU A 178 -24.19 3.78 6.37
C LEU A 178 -24.93 5.13 6.45
N GLY A 179 -24.37 6.21 5.90
CA GLY A 179 -24.97 7.55 5.93
C GLY A 179 -24.77 8.31 7.25
N ASP A 180 -23.92 7.81 8.16
CA ASP A 180 -23.52 8.51 9.38
C ASP A 180 -22.30 9.39 9.10
N TYR A 181 -22.54 10.70 9.05
CA TYR A 181 -21.55 11.71 8.70
C TYR A 181 -20.96 12.41 9.92
N GLU A 182 -21.53 12.23 11.11
CA GLU A 182 -21.05 12.84 12.34
C GLU A 182 -19.95 11.99 12.98
N ARG A 183 -20.12 10.66 12.97
CA ARG A 183 -19.15 9.72 13.55
C ARG A 183 -17.75 9.79 12.91
N PRO A 184 -17.57 9.92 11.59
CA PRO A 184 -16.26 10.12 10.99
C PRO A 184 -15.56 11.41 11.45
N LEU A 185 -16.32 12.50 11.66
CA LEU A 185 -15.77 13.77 12.17
C LEU A 185 -15.29 13.62 13.61
N LEU A 186 -16.09 12.95 14.45
CA LEU A 186 -15.74 12.63 15.83
C LEU A 186 -14.48 11.75 15.90
N ILE A 187 -14.41 10.70 15.08
CA ILE A 187 -13.24 9.81 14.99
C ILE A 187 -12.00 10.60 14.57
N ASN A 188 -12.11 11.49 13.58
CA ASN A 188 -10.98 12.30 13.13
C ASN A 188 -10.41 13.17 14.25
N GLN A 189 -11.29 13.86 14.99
CA GLN A 189 -10.87 14.68 16.13
C GLN A 189 -10.17 13.81 17.18
N PHE A 190 -10.80 12.68 17.55
CA PHE A 190 -10.26 11.74 18.52
C PHE A 190 -8.87 11.20 18.13
N VAL A 191 -8.69 10.77 16.87
CA VAL A 191 -7.43 10.21 16.39
C VAL A 191 -6.33 11.27 16.33
N LYS A 192 -6.67 12.52 15.97
CA LYS A 192 -5.72 13.65 16.01
C LYS A 192 -5.26 13.98 17.42
N ASP A 193 -6.19 14.04 18.36
CA ASP A 193 -5.88 14.32 19.76
C ASP A 193 -5.01 13.21 20.37
N LEU A 194 -5.33 11.95 20.04
CA LEU A 194 -4.52 10.81 20.48
C LEU A 194 -3.12 10.85 19.87
N HIS A 195 -2.99 11.13 18.57
CA HIS A 195 -1.71 11.30 17.90
C HIS A 195 -0.87 12.42 18.53
N ALA A 196 -1.48 13.58 18.80
CA ALA A 196 -0.82 14.69 19.50
C ALA A 196 -0.37 14.27 20.92
N GLY A 197 -1.20 13.51 21.64
CA GLY A 197 -0.84 12.92 22.93
C GLY A 197 0.40 12.01 22.83
N PHE A 198 0.46 11.14 21.82
CA PHE A 198 1.62 10.29 21.57
C PHE A 198 2.89 11.09 21.22
N GLN A 199 2.77 12.24 20.56
CA GLN A 199 3.93 13.12 20.25
C GLN A 199 4.55 13.77 21.49
N ILE A 200 3.80 13.90 22.58
CA ILE A 200 4.31 14.43 23.86
C ILE A 200 5.13 13.36 24.60
N LEU A 201 4.88 12.08 24.33
CA LEU A 201 5.54 10.98 25.02
C LEU A 201 6.96 10.75 24.47
N ASN A 202 7.96 10.77 25.35
CA ASN A 202 9.31 10.36 25.01
C ASN A 202 9.48 8.83 25.10
N LEU A 203 8.98 8.12 24.09
CA LEU A 203 8.96 6.66 24.04
C LEU A 203 10.37 6.09 23.81
N LYS A 204 10.91 5.39 24.82
CA LYS A 204 12.19 4.66 24.71
C LYS A 204 12.03 3.24 24.18
N ASN A 205 10.84 2.65 24.30
CA ASN A 205 10.55 1.31 23.80
C ASN A 205 10.42 1.36 22.26
N ASP A 206 11.27 0.62 21.56
CA ASP A 206 11.34 0.65 20.11
C ASP A 206 10.04 0.18 19.44
N SER A 207 9.35 -0.78 20.04
CA SER A 207 8.08 -1.30 19.49
C SER A 207 6.96 -0.25 19.53
N LEU A 208 6.81 0.44 20.66
CA LEU A 208 5.84 1.52 20.83
C LEU A 208 6.19 2.71 19.94
N ARG A 209 7.47 3.08 19.84
CA ARG A 209 7.92 4.18 18.98
C ARG A 209 7.54 3.92 17.52
N ARG A 210 7.84 2.72 16.98
CA ARG A 210 7.54 2.38 15.59
C ARG A 210 6.04 2.41 15.29
N ARG A 211 5.18 1.85 16.16
CA ARG A 211 3.72 1.91 15.96
C ARG A 211 3.18 3.33 16.15
N SER A 212 3.71 4.10 17.11
CA SER A 212 3.37 5.50 17.32
C SER A 212 3.68 6.35 16.08
N ASP A 213 4.84 6.17 15.45
CA ASP A 213 5.20 6.84 14.21
C ASP A 213 4.27 6.49 13.04
N GLY A 214 3.61 5.33 13.12
CA GLY A 214 2.61 4.87 12.17
C GLY A 214 1.24 5.56 12.30
N LEU A 215 0.93 6.17 13.45
CA LEU A 215 -0.37 6.83 13.69
C LEU A 215 -0.65 7.97 12.72
N LYS A 216 0.38 8.67 12.24
CA LYS A 216 0.23 9.74 11.22
C LYS A 216 -0.46 9.25 9.94
N TYR A 217 -0.26 7.99 9.56
CA TYR A 217 -0.93 7.41 8.39
C TYR A 217 -2.40 7.09 8.70
N ARG A 218 -2.72 6.71 9.94
CA ARG A 218 -4.12 6.50 10.36
C ARG A 218 -4.89 7.83 10.40
N VAL A 219 -4.26 8.90 10.89
CA VAL A 219 -4.82 10.26 10.81
C VAL A 219 -5.17 10.61 9.36
N LYS A 220 -4.20 10.42 8.44
CA LYS A 220 -4.41 10.68 7.03
C LYS A 220 -5.53 9.84 6.41
N ASP A 221 -5.61 8.55 6.72
CA ASP A 221 -6.69 7.67 6.23
C ASP A 221 -8.09 8.15 6.64
N VAL A 222 -8.23 8.66 7.87
CA VAL A 222 -9.51 9.23 8.34
C VAL A 222 -9.80 10.56 7.64
N GLU A 223 -8.80 11.42 7.45
CA GLU A 223 -8.94 12.68 6.70
C GLU A 223 -9.34 12.45 5.24
N ASP A 224 -8.72 11.48 4.56
CA ASP A 224 -9.05 11.11 3.20
C ASP A 224 -10.50 10.56 3.12
N SER A 225 -10.94 9.83 4.14
CA SER A 225 -12.35 9.37 4.26
C SER A 225 -13.34 10.53 4.47
N LEU A 226 -12.92 11.61 5.14
CA LEU A 226 -13.71 12.83 5.30
C LEU A 226 -13.73 13.71 4.05
N ALA A 227 -12.63 13.77 3.30
CA ALA A 227 -12.60 14.47 2.01
C ALA A 227 -13.63 13.89 1.05
N LEU A 228 -13.71 12.56 1.00
CA LEU A 228 -14.71 11.82 0.22
C LEU A 228 -16.14 12.16 0.66
N LEU A 229 -16.38 12.38 1.95
CA LEU A 229 -17.67 12.86 2.47
C LEU A 229 -18.06 14.24 2.00
N VAL A 230 -17.12 15.19 2.01
CA VAL A 230 -17.34 16.57 1.55
C VAL A 230 -17.67 16.57 0.06
N ASP A 231 -16.96 15.78 -0.74
CA ASP A 231 -17.21 15.62 -2.17
C ASP A 231 -18.61 15.03 -2.43
N ILE A 232 -19.02 13.99 -1.69
CA ILE A 232 -20.38 13.43 -1.78
C ILE A 232 -21.44 14.46 -1.39
N ARG A 233 -21.21 15.22 -0.31
CA ARG A 233 -22.20 16.19 0.19
C ARG A 233 -22.39 17.36 -0.76
N ILE A 234 -21.32 17.85 -1.40
CA ILE A 234 -21.37 18.90 -2.44
C ILE A 234 -22.19 18.44 -3.65
N VAL A 235 -22.07 17.16 -4.04
CA VAL A 235 -22.86 16.59 -5.14
C VAL A 235 -24.35 16.52 -4.78
N LEU A 236 -24.70 16.22 -3.52
CA LEU A 236 -26.10 16.03 -3.08
C LEU A 236 -26.86 17.33 -2.72
N THR A 237 -26.18 18.43 -2.38
CA THR A 237 -26.84 19.69 -1.92
C THR A 237 -27.04 20.75 -2.99
N THR A 238 -26.72 20.48 -4.26
CA THR A 238 -27.00 21.43 -5.36
C THR A 238 -28.46 21.30 -5.83
N PRO A 239 -29.32 22.34 -5.68
CA PRO A 239 -30.69 22.28 -6.17
C PRO A 239 -30.72 22.44 -7.70
N HIS A 240 -31.32 21.46 -8.38
CA HIS A 240 -31.70 21.56 -9.79
C HIS A 240 -32.89 22.53 -9.95
N THR A 241 -32.63 23.82 -10.10
CA THR A 241 -33.63 24.76 -10.63
C THR A 241 -32.99 25.88 -11.46
N ALA A 242 -33.49 26.00 -12.69
CA ALA A 242 -33.41 27.10 -13.66
C ALA A 242 -32.16 27.22 -14.57
N ASP A 243 -32.40 26.87 -15.85
CA ASP A 243 -31.80 27.31 -17.12
C ASP A 243 -30.38 27.93 -17.16
N PRO A 244 -29.40 27.26 -17.79
CA PRO A 244 -28.11 27.83 -18.12
C PRO A 244 -28.01 28.15 -19.61
N LEU A 245 -28.42 29.34 -20.05
CA LEU A 245 -28.07 29.84 -21.39
C LEU A 245 -27.46 31.24 -21.46
N LEU A 246 -27.32 31.99 -20.36
CA LEU A 246 -26.74 33.33 -20.42
C LEU A 246 -25.99 33.68 -19.13
N SER A 247 -24.73 33.27 -19.05
CA SER A 247 -23.60 34.02 -18.47
C SER A 247 -22.52 33.03 -18.04
N PHE A 248 -21.25 33.46 -18.14
CA PHE A 248 -20.03 32.68 -17.92
C PHE A 248 -19.48 31.92 -19.13
N THR A 249 -19.58 32.55 -20.30
CA THR A 249 -18.41 32.65 -21.19
C THR A 249 -17.35 33.53 -20.51
N ASN A 250 -16.42 32.94 -19.78
CA ASN A 250 -14.98 33.26 -19.81
C ASN A 250 -14.25 32.68 -18.59
N MET A 251 -13.18 31.92 -18.90
CA MET A 251 -12.10 31.49 -18.02
C MET A 251 -12.40 30.43 -16.96
N ALA A 252 -12.34 29.17 -17.38
CA ALA A 252 -11.52 28.10 -16.77
C ALA A 252 -11.99 26.77 -17.38
N SER A 253 -11.19 26.20 -18.28
CA SER A 253 -11.47 24.89 -18.88
C SER A 253 -11.32 23.79 -17.82
N THR A 254 -12.42 23.52 -17.11
CA THR A 254 -12.59 22.35 -16.27
C THR A 254 -13.34 21.31 -17.09
N THR A 255 -12.68 20.19 -17.37
CA THR A 255 -13.31 19.03 -18.01
C THR A 255 -14.35 18.46 -17.06
N VAL A 256 -15.63 18.63 -17.40
CA VAL A 256 -16.76 18.03 -16.70
C VAL A 256 -16.76 16.52 -16.99
N ILE A 257 -16.51 15.69 -15.98
CA ILE A 257 -16.81 14.25 -16.06
C ILE A 257 -18.29 14.10 -15.70
N ASN A 258 -19.09 13.77 -16.71
CA ASN A 258 -20.52 13.52 -16.58
C ASN A 258 -20.74 12.12 -15.97
N ALA A 259 -21.26 12.04 -14.74
CA ALA A 259 -21.42 10.79 -13.99
C ALA A 259 -22.67 9.96 -14.39
N ASN A 260 -23.47 10.39 -15.36
CA ASN A 260 -24.64 9.64 -15.85
C ASN A 260 -24.52 9.15 -17.30
N ALA A 261 -23.29 9.05 -17.83
CA ALA A 261 -23.02 8.27 -19.02
C ALA A 261 -22.03 7.15 -18.68
N THR A 262 -22.53 6.04 -18.14
CA THR A 262 -21.83 4.75 -18.24
C THR A 262 -21.89 4.27 -19.68
N SER A 263 -21.23 5.00 -20.57
CA SER A 263 -20.71 4.40 -21.78
C SER A 263 -19.67 3.38 -21.31
N LYS A 264 -20.01 2.08 -21.38
CA LYS A 264 -19.01 1.02 -21.30
C LYS A 264 -17.89 1.42 -22.26
N VAL A 265 -16.65 1.55 -21.76
CA VAL A 265 -15.49 1.76 -22.63
C VAL A 265 -15.44 0.57 -23.58
N GLN A 266 -15.81 0.79 -24.84
CA GLN A 266 -15.85 -0.29 -25.82
C GLN A 266 -14.41 -0.70 -26.18
N PRO A 267 -14.16 -2.00 -26.45
CA PRO A 267 -12.85 -2.46 -26.89
C PRO A 267 -12.42 -1.71 -28.16
N SER A 268 -11.19 -1.23 -28.20
CA SER A 268 -10.67 -0.45 -29.33
C SER A 268 -10.83 -1.21 -30.66
N THR A 269 -11.37 -0.57 -31.69
CA THR A 269 -11.40 -1.11 -33.06
C THR A 269 -10.12 -0.82 -33.84
N ALA A 270 -9.15 -0.12 -33.23
CA ALA A 270 -7.89 0.21 -33.87
C ALA A 270 -7.05 -1.07 -34.13
N PRO A 271 -6.45 -1.22 -35.32
CA PRO A 271 -5.53 -2.32 -35.59
C PRO A 271 -4.23 -2.15 -34.77
N PRO A 272 -3.53 -3.26 -34.46
CA PRO A 272 -2.22 -3.22 -33.79
C PRO A 272 -1.23 -2.35 -34.58
N ILE A 273 -0.32 -1.67 -33.89
CA ILE A 273 0.68 -0.84 -34.56
C ILE A 273 1.59 -1.73 -35.43
N GLU A 274 1.70 -1.40 -36.71
CA GLU A 274 2.66 -2.02 -37.62
C GLU A 274 3.99 -1.25 -37.60
N PRO A 275 5.12 -1.91 -37.28
CA PRO A 275 6.43 -1.31 -37.48
C PRO A 275 6.66 -0.89 -38.93
N LEU A 276 7.50 0.12 -39.13
CA LEU A 276 7.90 0.56 -40.46
C LEU A 276 8.52 -0.59 -41.27
N LYS A 277 8.16 -0.71 -42.54
CA LYS A 277 8.51 -1.88 -43.38
C LYS A 277 9.93 -1.82 -43.97
N ASN A 278 10.71 -0.80 -43.65
CA ASN A 278 12.07 -0.61 -44.17
C ASN A 278 13.04 -1.61 -43.52
N ASP A 279 14.09 -2.02 -44.25
CA ASP A 279 15.04 -3.04 -43.78
C ASP A 279 15.75 -2.64 -42.48
N MET A 280 16.03 -1.35 -42.31
CA MET A 280 16.57 -0.81 -41.05
C MET A 280 15.61 -1.00 -39.87
N ALA A 281 14.31 -0.76 -40.06
CA ALA A 281 13.31 -0.89 -39.01
C ALA A 281 13.09 -2.35 -38.60
N ARG A 282 13.05 -3.27 -39.57
CA ARG A 282 12.95 -4.72 -39.33
C ARG A 282 14.13 -5.26 -38.53
N THR A 283 15.33 -4.79 -38.87
CA THR A 283 16.56 -5.24 -38.21
C THR A 283 16.67 -4.64 -36.80
N TYR A 284 16.43 -3.33 -36.68
CA TYR A 284 16.57 -2.63 -35.41
C TYR A 284 15.53 -3.05 -34.37
N THR A 285 14.32 -3.46 -34.78
CA THR A 285 13.28 -3.87 -33.83
C THR A 285 13.70 -5.08 -32.98
N HIS A 286 14.44 -6.02 -33.58
CA HIS A 286 14.97 -7.20 -32.89
C HIS A 286 16.27 -6.92 -32.13
N ILE A 287 17.11 -6.01 -32.66
CA ILE A 287 18.39 -5.65 -32.03
C ILE A 287 18.18 -4.76 -30.79
N HIS A 288 17.21 -3.85 -30.81
CA HIS A 288 16.94 -2.90 -29.73
C HIS A 288 16.83 -3.52 -28.33
N PRO A 289 15.97 -4.53 -28.06
CA PRO A 289 15.87 -5.13 -26.73
C PRO A 289 17.19 -5.79 -26.29
N LEU A 290 17.96 -6.36 -27.23
CA LEU A 290 19.29 -6.91 -26.94
C LEU A 290 20.28 -5.80 -26.57
N LEU A 291 20.26 -4.66 -27.26
CA LEU A 291 21.10 -3.51 -26.92
C LEU A 291 20.75 -2.93 -25.55
N VAL A 292 19.45 -2.75 -25.26
CA VAL A 292 18.96 -2.25 -23.97
C VAL A 292 19.41 -3.18 -22.83
N LEU A 293 19.25 -4.50 -22.99
CA LEU A 293 19.72 -5.48 -22.00
C LEU A 293 21.24 -5.56 -21.91
N SER A 294 21.96 -5.41 -23.02
CA SER A 294 23.43 -5.45 -23.03
C SER A 294 24.01 -4.26 -22.29
N VAL A 295 23.50 -3.04 -22.56
CA VAL A 295 23.93 -1.82 -21.84
C VAL A 295 23.62 -1.95 -20.35
N TYR A 296 22.44 -2.48 -20.00
CA TYR A 296 22.08 -2.73 -18.61
C TYR A 296 22.99 -3.78 -17.94
N GLY A 297 23.20 -4.92 -18.59
CA GLY A 297 24.01 -6.02 -18.08
C GLY A 297 25.48 -5.63 -17.85
N LEU A 298 26.07 -4.85 -18.75
CA LEU A 298 27.42 -4.31 -18.58
C LEU A 298 27.55 -3.37 -17.37
N LYS A 299 26.45 -2.73 -16.97
CA LYS A 299 26.39 -1.80 -15.83
C LYS A 299 25.81 -2.43 -14.57
N PHE A 300 25.42 -3.70 -14.59
CA PHE A 300 24.77 -4.36 -13.47
C PHE A 300 25.65 -4.38 -12.20
N ASN A 301 26.92 -4.75 -12.32
CA ASN A 301 27.83 -4.75 -11.16
C ASN A 301 28.03 -3.34 -10.59
N ALA A 302 28.07 -2.32 -11.47
CA ALA A 302 28.14 -0.92 -11.04
C ALA A 302 26.83 -0.46 -10.37
N LEU A 303 25.69 -0.93 -10.87
CA LEU A 303 24.36 -0.65 -10.31
C LEU A 303 24.20 -1.24 -8.92
N VAL A 304 24.74 -2.44 -8.68
CA VAL A 304 24.74 -3.08 -7.35
C VAL A 304 25.63 -2.32 -6.37
N ALA A 305 26.78 -1.81 -6.83
CA ALA A 305 27.73 -1.09 -5.99
C ALA A 305 27.31 0.36 -5.67
N ASP A 306 26.82 1.11 -6.67
CA ASP A 306 26.33 2.48 -6.54
C ASP A 306 25.11 2.70 -7.46
N PRO A 307 23.90 2.49 -6.91
CA PRO A 307 22.68 2.57 -7.70
C PRO A 307 22.39 3.97 -8.27
N VAL A 308 22.62 5.04 -7.50
CA VAL A 308 22.23 6.39 -7.91
C VAL A 308 23.09 6.89 -9.06
N SER A 309 24.41 6.80 -8.91
CA SER A 309 25.35 7.22 -9.95
C SER A 309 25.18 6.39 -11.23
N THR A 310 24.96 5.09 -11.08
CA THR A 310 24.79 4.20 -12.23
C THR A 310 23.46 4.46 -12.95
N LEU A 311 22.33 4.61 -12.24
CA LEU A 311 21.06 4.93 -12.89
C LEU A 311 21.11 6.30 -13.57
N PHE A 312 21.64 7.32 -12.88
CA PHE A 312 21.77 8.64 -13.47
C PHE A 312 22.64 8.65 -14.73
N SER A 313 23.79 7.96 -14.70
CA SER A 313 24.69 7.88 -15.85
C SER A 313 24.16 7.00 -16.98
N THR A 314 23.31 6.01 -16.70
CA THR A 314 22.73 5.11 -17.72
C THR A 314 21.47 5.69 -18.38
N LEU A 315 20.80 6.64 -17.74
CA LEU A 315 19.58 7.29 -18.24
C LEU A 315 19.73 7.90 -19.66
N PRO A 316 20.81 8.64 -20.00
CA PRO A 316 21.00 9.20 -21.34
C PRO A 316 21.19 8.11 -22.40
N TYR A 317 21.89 7.02 -22.07
CA TYR A 317 22.08 5.90 -23.00
C TYR A 317 20.74 5.22 -23.31
N LEU A 318 19.91 5.01 -22.28
CA LEU A 318 18.56 4.48 -22.47
C LEU A 318 17.71 5.43 -23.32
N ALA A 319 17.74 6.74 -23.05
CA ALA A 319 17.00 7.73 -23.82
C ALA A 319 17.40 7.73 -25.31
N VAL A 320 18.70 7.64 -25.62
CA VAL A 320 19.20 7.55 -27.00
C VAL A 320 18.71 6.28 -27.69
N LEU A 321 18.78 5.13 -27.02
CA LEU A 321 18.28 3.87 -27.58
C LEU A 321 16.77 3.91 -27.81
N GLN A 322 15.99 4.48 -26.87
CA GLN A 322 14.54 4.61 -27.03
C GLN A 322 14.17 5.61 -28.13
N ILE A 323 14.85 6.74 -28.25
CA ILE A 323 14.66 7.69 -29.36
C ILE A 323 14.98 7.03 -30.69
N ALA A 324 16.08 6.29 -30.79
CA ALA A 324 16.44 5.57 -32.00
C ALA A 324 15.38 4.52 -32.37
N PHE A 325 14.89 3.77 -31.39
CA PHE A 325 13.80 2.81 -31.59
C PHE A 325 12.53 3.47 -32.13
N VAL A 326 12.02 4.51 -31.47
CA VAL A 326 10.77 5.13 -31.89
C VAL A 326 10.91 5.84 -33.24
N ALA A 327 12.04 6.51 -33.50
CA ALA A 327 12.26 7.24 -34.75
C ALA A 327 12.49 6.31 -35.97
N VAL A 328 13.09 5.15 -35.76
CA VAL A 328 13.43 4.19 -36.83
C VAL A 328 12.31 3.18 -37.06
N CYS A 329 11.71 2.64 -36.00
CA CYS A 329 10.79 1.50 -36.08
C CYS A 329 9.31 1.89 -36.08
N LEU A 330 8.93 3.02 -35.49
CA LEU A 330 7.52 3.34 -35.24
C LEU A 330 7.02 4.52 -36.11
N PRO A 331 5.72 4.54 -36.47
CA PRO A 331 5.10 5.72 -37.03
C PRO A 331 4.84 6.77 -35.93
N PRO A 332 5.13 8.06 -36.17
CA PRO A 332 4.74 9.12 -35.24
C PRO A 332 3.21 9.27 -35.19
N THR A 333 2.71 9.79 -34.07
CA THR A 333 1.28 10.06 -33.83
C THR A 333 0.63 10.75 -35.05
N GLY A 334 -0.45 10.15 -35.58
CA GLY A 334 -1.19 10.66 -36.76
C GLY A 334 -0.69 10.16 -38.13
N GLY A 335 0.37 9.36 -38.18
CA GLY A 335 0.87 8.73 -39.41
C GLY A 335 0.24 7.36 -39.70
N ALA A 336 -1.02 7.31 -40.17
CA ALA A 336 -1.62 6.05 -40.59
C ALA A 336 -0.86 5.41 -41.78
N PRO A 337 -0.69 4.07 -41.84
CA PRO A 337 -0.13 3.40 -43.01
C PRO A 337 -1.13 3.51 -44.18
N LYS A 338 -0.71 4.14 -45.28
CA LYS A 338 -1.50 4.13 -46.53
C LYS A 338 -1.66 2.68 -47.02
N LYS A 339 -2.90 2.23 -47.19
CA LYS A 339 -3.22 0.98 -47.91
C LYS A 339 -2.59 1.00 -49.31
N PRO A 340 -2.11 -0.13 -49.84
CA PRO A 340 -1.64 -0.23 -51.21
C PRO A 340 -2.86 -0.29 -52.14
N THR A 341 -3.32 0.86 -52.61
CA THR A 341 -4.24 0.95 -53.76
C THR A 341 -3.46 1.32 -55.02
N GLU A 342 -3.85 0.65 -56.10
CA GLU A 342 -3.21 0.57 -57.40
C GLU A 342 -2.77 1.89 -58.04
N LYS A 343 -1.74 1.74 -58.87
CA LYS A 343 -1.14 2.72 -59.79
C LYS A 343 -2.15 3.76 -60.34
N LYS A 344 -1.93 5.04 -60.00
CA LYS A 344 -2.22 6.17 -60.91
C LYS A 344 -1.14 7.25 -60.80
N ALA A 345 -0.99 7.94 -61.93
CA ALA A 345 0.21 8.62 -62.42
C ALA A 345 0.79 9.75 -61.53
N LYS A 346 2.11 9.96 -61.73
CA LYS A 346 2.94 11.03 -61.16
C LYS A 346 2.37 12.43 -61.44
N ALA A 347 2.36 13.27 -60.41
CA ALA A 347 2.47 14.73 -60.52
C ALA A 347 3.65 15.20 -59.62
N PRO A 348 4.47 16.17 -60.05
CA PRO A 348 5.76 16.45 -59.42
C PRO A 348 5.64 17.42 -58.26
N GLY A 349 6.45 17.21 -57.21
CA GLY A 349 6.70 18.18 -56.16
C GLY A 349 5.94 17.96 -54.84
N LYS A 350 6.38 17.00 -54.03
CA LYS A 350 6.32 17.13 -52.57
C LYS A 350 7.73 16.90 -52.01
N PRO A 351 8.23 17.77 -51.12
CA PRO A 351 9.59 17.65 -50.61
C PRO A 351 9.73 16.33 -49.86
N GLU A 352 10.93 15.74 -49.94
CA GLU A 352 11.31 14.57 -49.15
C GLU A 352 10.90 14.76 -47.68
N GLN A 353 10.21 13.77 -47.10
CA GLN A 353 9.92 13.74 -45.66
C GLN A 353 11.25 13.64 -44.89
N GLY A 354 11.82 14.80 -44.59
CA GLY A 354 13.09 14.91 -43.87
C GLY A 354 13.00 14.35 -42.45
N GLY A 355 14.13 13.82 -41.96
CA GLY A 355 14.26 13.18 -40.64
C GLY A 355 13.77 14.03 -39.46
N ASN A 356 13.69 15.35 -39.61
CA ASN A 356 13.15 16.27 -38.60
C ASN A 356 11.68 15.96 -38.24
N SER A 357 10.88 15.42 -39.15
CA SER A 357 9.47 15.09 -38.91
C SER A 357 9.26 13.96 -37.89
N LYS A 358 10.24 13.09 -37.69
CA LYS A 358 10.19 11.96 -36.74
C LYS A 358 10.92 12.24 -35.43
N LEU A 359 11.96 13.06 -35.49
CA LEU A 359 12.76 13.42 -34.32
C LEU A 359 12.03 14.38 -33.38
N VAL A 360 11.28 15.36 -33.92
CA VAL A 360 10.53 16.31 -33.10
C VAL A 360 9.51 15.60 -32.18
N PRO A 361 8.66 14.67 -32.68
CA PRO A 361 7.79 13.88 -31.81
C PRO A 361 8.56 12.99 -30.82
N ALA A 362 9.72 12.47 -31.19
CA ALA A 362 10.54 11.64 -30.30
C ALA A 362 11.10 12.45 -29.12
N PHE A 363 11.60 13.67 -29.37
CA PHE A 363 12.06 14.58 -28.32
C PHE A 363 10.90 15.05 -27.43
N LEU A 364 9.74 15.35 -28.02
CA LEU A 364 8.55 15.71 -27.24
C LEU A 364 8.08 14.55 -26.35
N SER A 365 8.10 13.33 -26.87
CA SER A 365 7.76 12.10 -26.12
C SER A 365 8.76 11.84 -25.00
N LEU A 366 10.06 12.07 -25.25
CA LEU A 366 11.10 11.98 -24.22
C LEU A 366 10.85 13.00 -23.09
N LEU A 367 10.58 14.26 -23.44
CA LEU A 367 10.32 15.32 -22.48
C LEU A 367 9.06 15.01 -21.66
N LEU A 368 8.01 14.50 -22.29
CA LEU A 368 6.79 14.11 -21.59
C LEU A 368 7.00 12.91 -20.68
N ALA A 369 7.76 11.90 -21.12
CA ALA A 369 8.12 10.76 -20.28
C ALA A 369 8.92 11.21 -19.05
N LEU A 370 9.89 12.13 -19.23
CA LEU A 370 10.73 12.60 -18.12
C LEU A 370 9.99 13.54 -17.17
N ILE A 371 9.19 14.49 -17.67
CA ILE A 371 8.56 15.53 -16.84
C ILE A 371 7.21 15.07 -16.26
N ALA A 372 6.40 14.33 -17.01
CA ALA A 372 5.07 13.92 -16.57
C ALA A 372 5.02 12.46 -16.08
N ALA A 373 5.59 11.53 -16.84
CA ALA A 373 5.48 10.12 -16.48
C ALA A 373 6.41 9.72 -15.33
N THR A 374 7.63 10.26 -15.26
CA THR A 374 8.57 10.00 -14.14
C THR A 374 7.96 10.32 -12.77
N PRO A 375 7.43 11.53 -12.48
CA PRO A 375 6.85 11.79 -11.15
C PRO A 375 5.63 10.93 -10.88
N LEU A 376 4.79 10.66 -11.90
CA LEU A 376 3.61 9.79 -11.75
C LEU A 376 4.01 8.35 -11.39
N LEU A 377 5.00 7.78 -12.09
CA LEU A 377 5.50 6.43 -11.83
C LEU A 377 6.29 6.37 -10.52
N THR A 378 7.02 7.43 -10.16
CA THR A 378 7.69 7.55 -8.86
C THR A 378 6.67 7.57 -7.72
N ALA A 379 5.61 8.36 -7.85
CA ALA A 379 4.51 8.37 -6.89
C ALA A 379 3.82 7.00 -6.81
N THR A 380 3.63 6.33 -7.94
CA THR A 380 3.09 4.97 -7.99
C THR A 380 3.99 3.99 -7.24
N LEU A 381 5.31 3.98 -7.49
CA LEU A 381 6.26 3.14 -6.76
C LEU A 381 6.21 3.40 -5.24
N VAL A 382 6.09 4.67 -4.84
CA VAL A 382 5.92 5.06 -3.43
C VAL A 382 4.63 4.50 -2.83
N LEU A 383 3.51 4.58 -3.55
CA LEU A 383 2.24 3.98 -3.12
C LEU A 383 2.35 2.45 -2.97
N PHE A 384 3.21 1.80 -3.78
CA PHE A 384 3.53 0.37 -3.67
C PHE A 384 4.64 0.06 -2.64
N GLY A 385 5.04 1.04 -1.80
CA GLY A 385 5.94 0.83 -0.67
C GLY A 385 7.40 1.24 -0.90
N ALA A 386 7.72 1.94 -1.98
CA ALA A 386 9.08 2.46 -2.19
C ALA A 386 9.45 3.56 -1.16
N PRO A 387 10.72 3.63 -0.73
CA PRO A 387 11.18 4.60 0.25
C PRO A 387 11.07 6.05 -0.25
N VAL A 388 10.41 6.90 0.54
CA VAL A 388 10.18 8.34 0.24
C VAL A 388 11.27 9.24 0.83
N SER A 389 11.73 8.96 2.06
CA SER A 389 12.61 9.86 2.81
C SER A 389 14.09 9.47 2.78
N SER A 390 14.42 8.18 2.83
CA SER A 390 15.82 7.74 2.93
C SER A 390 16.52 7.56 1.58
N HIS A 391 15.78 7.25 0.51
CA HIS A 391 16.34 6.88 -0.81
C HIS A 391 15.61 7.57 -1.98
N TYR A 392 15.27 8.85 -1.83
CA TYR A 392 14.43 9.58 -2.82
C TYR A 392 15.02 9.53 -4.25
N TRP A 393 16.33 9.66 -4.42
CA TRP A 393 17.01 9.55 -5.71
C TRP A 393 16.97 8.15 -6.33
N HIS A 394 16.96 7.10 -5.51
CA HIS A 394 16.83 5.73 -6.00
C HIS A 394 15.45 5.52 -6.60
N THR A 395 14.42 6.01 -5.90
CA THR A 395 13.02 5.88 -6.30
C THR A 395 12.70 6.74 -7.52
N LEU A 396 13.18 8.00 -7.57
CA LEU A 396 12.96 8.86 -8.73
C LEU A 396 13.65 8.29 -9.98
N LEU A 397 14.93 7.89 -9.87
CA LEU A 397 15.66 7.34 -11.02
C LEU A 397 15.07 6.00 -11.47
N CYS A 398 14.62 5.15 -10.54
CA CYS A 398 13.87 3.94 -10.90
C CYS A 398 12.60 4.30 -11.71
N GLY A 399 11.81 5.26 -11.23
CA GLY A 399 10.64 5.77 -11.94
C GLY A 399 10.97 6.32 -13.32
N ALA A 400 12.11 7.02 -13.48
CA ALA A 400 12.56 7.55 -14.76
C ALA A 400 12.93 6.45 -15.76
N HIS A 401 13.61 5.39 -15.32
CA HIS A 401 13.91 4.23 -16.17
C HIS A 401 12.64 3.50 -16.62
N ILE A 402 11.70 3.27 -15.71
CA ILE A 402 10.39 2.67 -16.06
C ILE A 402 9.66 3.57 -17.05
N ALA A 403 9.62 4.89 -16.82
CA ALA A 403 8.99 5.86 -17.74
C ALA A 403 9.57 5.83 -19.15
N LEU A 404 10.90 5.73 -19.29
CA LEU A 404 11.56 5.64 -20.60
C LEU A 404 11.30 4.31 -21.31
N LEU A 405 11.21 3.20 -20.57
CA LEU A 405 10.91 1.89 -21.14
C LEU A 405 9.46 1.77 -21.58
N SER A 406 8.51 2.21 -20.74
CA SER A 406 7.09 1.98 -20.96
C SER A 406 6.39 3.14 -21.67
N THR A 407 6.62 4.37 -21.22
CA THR A 407 5.77 5.52 -21.57
C THR A 407 6.24 6.24 -22.82
N LEU A 408 7.55 6.36 -23.04
CA LEU A 408 8.10 7.05 -24.22
C LEU A 408 7.59 6.43 -25.55
N PRO A 409 7.66 5.11 -25.79
CA PRO A 409 7.16 4.52 -27.03
C PRO A 409 5.65 4.68 -27.22
N LEU A 410 4.87 4.63 -26.13
CA LEU A 410 3.42 4.83 -26.17
C LEU A 410 3.05 6.27 -26.54
N VAL A 411 3.67 7.26 -25.90
CA VAL A 411 3.45 8.68 -26.21
C VAL A 411 3.85 8.98 -27.66
N TYR A 412 4.90 8.34 -28.18
CA TYR A 412 5.32 8.56 -29.56
C TYR A 412 4.27 8.13 -30.59
N VAL A 413 3.61 6.98 -30.37
CA VAL A 413 2.66 6.43 -31.34
C VAL A 413 1.24 6.93 -31.12
N HIS A 414 0.80 7.00 -29.86
CA HIS A 414 -0.58 7.38 -29.52
C HIS A 414 -0.75 8.86 -29.16
N GLY A 415 0.34 9.58 -28.92
CA GLY A 415 0.29 10.95 -28.43
C GLY A 415 -0.28 11.02 -27.01
N VAL A 416 -1.02 12.09 -26.74
CA VAL A 416 -1.68 12.37 -25.45
C VAL A 416 -3.20 12.32 -25.57
N ASP A 417 -3.72 11.44 -26.42
CA ASP A 417 -5.16 11.26 -26.59
C ASP A 417 -5.81 10.57 -25.39
N GLY A 418 -6.72 11.27 -24.71
CA GLY A 418 -7.30 10.81 -23.45
C GLY A 418 -8.10 9.51 -23.56
N GLU A 419 -8.77 9.26 -24.68
CA GLU A 419 -9.53 8.03 -24.91
C GLU A 419 -8.59 6.84 -25.07
N THR A 420 -7.53 7.00 -25.87
CA THR A 420 -6.51 5.97 -26.08
C THR A 420 -5.79 5.62 -24.78
N TRP A 421 -5.42 6.62 -23.96
CA TRP A 421 -4.79 6.37 -22.66
C TRP A 421 -5.71 5.66 -21.67
N ARG A 422 -7.03 5.94 -21.69
CA ARG A 422 -8.02 5.17 -20.91
C ARG A 422 -8.10 3.72 -21.37
N GLN A 423 -8.06 3.46 -22.68
CA GLN A 423 -8.05 2.09 -23.23
C GLN A 423 -6.76 1.34 -22.87
N ILE A 424 -5.60 2.00 -22.88
CA ILE A 424 -4.30 1.45 -22.48
C ILE A 424 -4.33 1.00 -21.01
N VAL A 425 -4.85 1.84 -20.10
CA VAL A 425 -4.98 1.51 -18.68
C VAL A 425 -6.03 0.42 -18.44
N ALA A 426 -7.12 0.42 -19.20
CA ALA A 426 -8.19 -0.57 -19.11
C ALA A 426 -7.86 -1.94 -19.75
N LEU A 427 -6.66 -2.12 -20.31
CA LEU A 427 -6.26 -3.36 -20.99
C LEU A 427 -7.08 -3.71 -22.25
N LEU A 428 -7.69 -2.70 -22.88
CA LEU A 428 -8.61 -2.86 -24.01
C LEU A 428 -7.96 -2.66 -25.39
N LEU A 429 -6.68 -2.29 -25.44
CA LEU A 429 -5.92 -2.15 -26.67
C LEU A 429 -5.39 -3.52 -27.12
N PRO A 430 -5.42 -3.86 -28.42
CA PRO A 430 -4.76 -5.07 -28.89
C PRO A 430 -3.25 -5.01 -28.59
N ILE A 431 -2.68 -6.14 -28.18
CA ILE A 431 -1.28 -6.24 -27.87
C ILE A 431 -0.44 -6.05 -29.14
N ASP A 432 0.55 -5.17 -29.05
CA ASP A 432 1.61 -5.01 -30.03
C ASP A 432 2.98 -4.87 -29.34
N GLU A 433 4.02 -4.56 -30.10
CA GLU A 433 5.38 -4.44 -29.60
C GLU A 433 5.54 -3.32 -28.54
N VAL A 434 4.80 -2.21 -28.70
CA VAL A 434 4.86 -1.05 -27.81
C VAL A 434 4.07 -1.34 -26.54
N TYR A 435 2.84 -1.84 -26.70
CA TYR A 435 1.97 -2.15 -25.58
C TYR A 435 2.44 -3.36 -24.76
N GLY A 436 2.96 -4.38 -25.44
CA GLY A 436 3.66 -5.50 -24.80
C GLY A 436 4.89 -5.05 -24.02
N GLY A 437 5.62 -4.04 -24.51
CA GLY A 437 6.72 -3.39 -23.77
C GLY A 437 6.26 -2.75 -22.46
N LEU A 438 5.15 -2.02 -22.45
CA LEU A 438 4.54 -1.47 -21.23
C LEU A 438 4.16 -2.58 -20.24
N ILE A 439 3.36 -3.55 -20.69
CA ILE A 439 2.87 -4.65 -19.83
C ILE A 439 4.06 -5.41 -19.25
N GLY A 440 5.04 -5.75 -20.09
CA GLY A 440 6.25 -6.44 -19.68
C GLY A 440 7.07 -5.63 -18.67
N THR A 441 7.23 -4.33 -18.86
CA THR A 441 7.97 -3.47 -17.91
C THR A 441 7.27 -3.45 -16.54
N VAL A 442 5.95 -3.30 -16.51
CA VAL A 442 5.17 -3.24 -15.27
C VAL A 442 5.17 -4.59 -14.55
N LEU A 443 4.85 -5.68 -15.25
CA LEU A 443 4.87 -7.02 -14.66
C LEU A 443 6.28 -7.43 -14.23
N GLY A 444 7.30 -7.07 -15.01
CA GLY A 444 8.70 -7.30 -14.67
C GLY A 444 9.11 -6.54 -13.41
N ALA A 445 8.77 -5.26 -13.30
CA ALA A 445 9.02 -4.45 -12.10
C ALA A 445 8.32 -5.04 -10.87
N TRP A 446 7.07 -5.49 -11.03
CA TRP A 446 6.29 -6.14 -9.96
C TRP A 446 6.93 -7.47 -9.51
N LEU A 447 7.31 -8.34 -10.44
CA LEU A 447 8.05 -9.57 -10.12
C LEU A 447 9.42 -9.28 -9.48
N GLY A 448 10.07 -8.18 -9.88
CA GLY A 448 11.29 -7.68 -9.26
C GLY A 448 11.14 -7.26 -7.80
N ALA A 449 9.92 -7.08 -7.30
CA ALA A 449 9.65 -6.80 -5.89
C ALA A 449 9.70 -8.07 -5.02
N VAL A 450 9.43 -9.24 -5.61
CA VAL A 450 9.37 -10.53 -4.89
C VAL A 450 10.67 -10.86 -4.14
N PRO A 451 11.87 -10.65 -4.70
CA PRO A 451 13.10 -10.94 -3.97
C PRO A 451 13.37 -10.02 -2.76
N ILE A 452 12.70 -8.87 -2.64
CA ILE A 452 12.99 -7.89 -1.57
C ILE A 452 12.56 -8.44 -0.19
N PRO A 453 11.33 -8.97 0.01
CA PRO A 453 10.95 -9.58 1.30
C PRO A 453 11.63 -10.90 1.63
N LEU A 454 12.26 -11.57 0.66
CA LEU A 454 12.92 -12.87 0.88
C LEU A 454 14.28 -12.74 1.61
N ASP A 455 14.83 -11.52 1.67
CA ASP A 455 16.00 -11.11 2.46
C ASP A 455 17.14 -12.14 2.51
N TRP A 456 17.78 -12.39 1.37
CA TRP A 456 18.93 -13.30 1.25
C TRP A 456 20.26 -12.64 1.64
N ASP A 457 20.22 -11.48 2.31
CA ASP A 457 21.40 -10.68 2.70
C ASP A 457 22.37 -10.40 1.54
N ARG A 458 21.84 -10.10 0.33
CA ARG A 458 22.67 -9.79 -0.86
C ARG A 458 22.53 -8.35 -1.31
N GLU A 459 23.65 -7.75 -1.71
CA GLU A 459 23.71 -6.38 -2.24
C GLU A 459 22.79 -6.14 -3.44
N TRP A 460 22.60 -7.15 -4.31
CA TRP A 460 21.72 -7.02 -5.47
C TRP A 460 20.23 -7.00 -5.12
N GLN A 461 19.83 -7.38 -3.89
CA GLN A 461 18.44 -7.30 -3.41
C GLN A 461 18.04 -5.92 -2.93
N LYS A 462 19.01 -5.00 -2.75
CA LYS A 462 18.76 -3.66 -2.25
C LYS A 462 17.92 -2.84 -3.23
N TRP A 463 17.07 -1.97 -2.70
CA TRP A 463 16.31 -1.01 -3.50
C TRP A 463 17.25 -0.08 -4.29
N PRO A 464 17.05 0.15 -5.60
CA PRO A 464 15.96 -0.30 -6.48
C PRO A 464 16.38 -1.41 -7.46
N VAL A 465 17.48 -2.11 -7.18
CA VAL A 465 18.21 -2.94 -8.16
C VAL A 465 17.34 -4.06 -8.75
N THR A 466 16.59 -4.78 -7.92
CA THR A 466 15.73 -5.89 -8.37
C THR A 466 14.56 -5.43 -9.22
N ILE A 467 13.95 -4.29 -8.85
CA ILE A 467 12.83 -3.68 -9.59
C ILE A 467 13.29 -3.24 -10.97
N VAL A 468 14.42 -2.52 -11.05
CA VAL A 468 14.97 -2.06 -12.33
C VAL A 468 15.36 -3.28 -13.18
N THR A 469 15.98 -4.30 -12.58
CA THR A 469 16.33 -5.55 -13.31
C THR A 469 15.09 -6.21 -13.90
N GLY A 470 14.03 -6.36 -13.08
CA GLY A 470 12.75 -6.89 -13.50
C GLY A 470 12.13 -6.05 -14.62
N ALA A 471 12.15 -4.72 -14.52
CA ALA A 471 11.62 -3.81 -15.53
C ALA A 471 12.32 -3.96 -16.89
N TYR A 472 13.66 -4.07 -16.90
CA TYR A 472 14.44 -4.23 -18.14
C TYR A 472 14.22 -5.59 -18.80
N ILE A 473 14.26 -6.68 -18.02
CA ILE A 473 13.99 -8.04 -18.52
C ILE A 473 12.54 -8.12 -19.02
N GLY A 474 11.61 -7.61 -18.22
CA GLY A 474 10.20 -7.57 -18.55
C GLY A 474 9.91 -6.77 -19.81
N TYR A 475 10.52 -5.60 -19.99
CA TYR A 475 10.40 -4.82 -21.22
C TYR A 475 10.85 -5.61 -22.45
N ALA A 476 12.02 -6.24 -22.39
CA ALA A 476 12.57 -7.00 -23.52
C ALA A 476 11.68 -8.20 -23.89
N VAL A 477 11.22 -8.95 -22.88
CA VAL A 477 10.32 -10.10 -23.06
C VAL A 477 8.96 -9.64 -23.58
N GLY A 478 8.37 -8.63 -22.96
CA GLY A 478 7.06 -8.10 -23.33
C GLY A 478 7.04 -7.51 -24.74
N LYS A 479 8.09 -6.76 -25.12
CA LYS A 479 8.28 -6.24 -26.48
C LYS A 479 8.35 -7.37 -27.50
N LEU A 480 9.13 -8.42 -27.22
CA LEU A 480 9.29 -9.56 -28.11
C LEU A 480 8.00 -10.36 -28.25
N LEU A 481 7.32 -10.67 -27.15
CA LEU A 481 6.05 -11.41 -27.15
C LEU A 481 4.94 -10.62 -27.82
N GLY A 482 4.83 -9.33 -27.54
CA GLY A 482 3.83 -8.45 -28.15
C GLY A 482 4.06 -8.20 -29.65
N GLY A 483 5.32 -8.21 -30.10
CA GLY A 483 5.67 -8.12 -31.52
C GLY A 483 5.50 -9.43 -32.30
N THR A 484 5.41 -10.58 -31.64
CA THR A 484 5.41 -11.92 -32.27
C THR A 484 4.17 -12.74 -31.91
N LEU A 485 4.18 -13.42 -30.77
CA LEU A 485 3.21 -14.44 -30.36
C LEU A 485 1.85 -13.86 -29.94
N LEU A 486 1.85 -12.69 -29.29
CA LEU A 486 0.64 -12.08 -28.73
C LEU A 486 0.10 -10.95 -29.59
N LYS A 487 0.67 -10.73 -30.78
CA LYS A 487 0.32 -9.60 -31.64
C LYS A 487 -1.15 -9.67 -32.08
N GLY A 488 -1.91 -8.63 -31.75
CA GLY A 488 -3.33 -8.51 -32.06
C GLY A 488 -4.27 -9.16 -31.06
N THR A 489 -3.76 -9.89 -30.07
CA THR A 489 -4.57 -10.46 -29.00
C THR A 489 -5.11 -9.36 -28.09
N LYS A 490 -6.37 -9.47 -27.66
CA LYS A 490 -6.99 -8.57 -26.67
C LYS A 490 -7.12 -9.31 -25.34
N ILE A 491 -6.84 -8.62 -24.25
CA ILE A 491 -7.07 -9.15 -22.90
C ILE A 491 -8.56 -8.91 -22.60
N MET A 492 -9.37 -9.96 -22.68
CA MET A 492 -10.77 -9.89 -22.28
C MET A 492 -10.90 -10.39 -20.85
N PHE A 493 -11.42 -9.55 -19.97
CA PHE A 493 -11.90 -9.97 -18.65
C PHE A 493 -13.41 -10.20 -18.80
N ASP A 494 -13.84 -11.46 -18.68
CA ASP A 494 -15.25 -11.85 -18.71
C ASP A 494 -16.04 -11.27 -17.53
#